data_AF-A0A527VMK1-F1
#
_entry.id   AF-A0A527VMK1-F1
#
_cell.length_a   1.000
_cell.length_b   1.000
_cell.length_c   1.000
_cell.angle_alpha   90.00
_cell.angle_beta   90.00
_cell.angle_gamma   90.00
#
_symmetry.space_group_name_H-M   'P 1'
#
loop_
_entity.id
_entity.type
_entity.pdbx_description
1 polymer ?
#
loop_
_entity_poly.entity_id
_entity_poly.type
_entity_poly.pdbx_seq_one_letter_code
_entity_poly.pdbx_strand_id
1 'polypeptide(L)'
;VTGATQGIGRATAETLARSGAAGLLITGRDQKRGDAVAAELTATGAATVFAAADLGDPEAPAQLTRACIERFGRIDGLVNA
;
A
#
# COMPACT_ATOMS: atom_id res chain seq x y z
N VAL A 1 1.47 0.10 -3.60
CA VAL A 1 0.69 -0.89 -4.38
C VAL A 1 -0.77 -0.48 -4.36
N THR A 2 -1.38 -0.22 -5.53
CA THR A 2 -2.83 0.03 -5.61
C THR A 2 -3.63 -1.26 -5.58
N GLY A 3 -4.94 -1.16 -5.27
CA GLY A 3 -5.83 -2.33 -5.27
C GLY A 3 -5.43 -3.44 -4.31
N ALA A 4 -4.55 -3.17 -3.33
CA ALA A 4 -3.82 -4.20 -2.61
C ALA A 4 -4.62 -4.90 -1.50
N THR A 5 -5.90 -4.57 -1.38
CA THR A 5 -6.81 -5.18 -0.39
C THR A 5 -7.33 -6.56 -0.81
N GLN A 6 -7.13 -6.98 -2.07
CA GLN A 6 -7.54 -8.30 -2.58
C GLN A 6 -6.80 -8.69 -3.87
N GLY A 7 -7.00 -9.92 -4.33
CA GLY A 7 -6.58 -10.38 -5.66
C GLY A 7 -5.07 -10.23 -5.92
N ILE A 8 -4.73 -9.80 -7.13
CA ILE A 8 -3.33 -9.67 -7.58
C ILE A 8 -2.59 -8.62 -6.75
N GLY A 9 -3.19 -7.44 -6.51
CA GLY A 9 -2.56 -6.40 -5.70
C GLY A 9 -2.19 -6.87 -4.30
N ARG A 10 -3.06 -7.67 -3.66
CA ARG A 10 -2.78 -8.30 -2.36
C ARG A 10 -1.61 -9.27 -2.44
N ALA A 11 -1.63 -10.19 -3.40
CA ALA A 11 -0.56 -11.16 -3.59
C ALA A 11 0.80 -10.49 -3.90
N THR A 12 0.79 -9.39 -4.66
CA THR A 12 1.98 -8.58 -4.92
C THR A 12 2.51 -7.94 -3.64
N ALA A 13 1.65 -7.30 -2.84
CA ALA A 13 2.06 -6.68 -1.58
C ALA A 13 2.66 -7.69 -0.60
N GLU A 14 2.05 -8.88 -0.49
CA GLU A 14 2.59 -9.98 0.32
C GLU A 14 3.95 -10.48 -0.16
N THR A 15 4.12 -10.58 -1.48
CA THR A 15 5.39 -11.01 -2.07
C THR A 15 6.48 -9.99 -1.79
N LEU A 16 6.21 -8.70 -1.99
CA LEU A 16 7.14 -7.62 -1.66
C LEU A 16 7.52 -7.62 -0.18
N ALA A 17 6.56 -7.85 0.71
CA ALA A 17 6.82 -7.94 2.15
C ALA A 17 7.79 -9.08 2.49
N ARG A 18 7.56 -10.28 1.93
CA ARG A 18 8.45 -11.45 2.11
C ARG A 18 9.82 -11.26 1.44
N SER A 19 9.90 -10.48 0.38
CA SER A 19 11.14 -10.17 -0.32
C SER A 19 11.99 -9.09 0.37
N GLY A 20 11.57 -8.59 1.54
CA GLY A 20 12.36 -7.64 2.33
C GLY A 20 12.21 -6.19 1.90
N ALA A 21 11.06 -5.81 1.34
CA ALA A 21 10.74 -4.40 1.13
C ALA A 21 10.83 -3.62 2.46
N ALA A 22 11.57 -2.51 2.47
CA ALA A 22 11.76 -1.70 3.68
C ALA A 22 10.45 -1.10 4.22
N GLY A 23 9.48 -0.86 3.32
CA GLY A 23 8.15 -0.42 3.67
C GLY A 23 7.20 -0.47 2.49
N LEU A 24 5.91 -0.49 2.77
CA LEU A 24 4.85 -0.52 1.77
C LEU A 24 3.77 0.51 2.11
N LEU A 25 3.35 1.28 1.10
CA LEU A 25 2.05 1.94 1.12
C LEU A 25 1.08 1.14 0.24
N ILE A 26 -0.03 0.73 0.84
CA ILE A 26 -1.13 0.06 0.14
C ILE A 26 -2.37 0.95 0.11
N THR A 27 -3.19 0.83 -0.92
CA THR A 27 -4.43 1.61 -1.04
C THR A 27 -5.60 0.78 -1.55
N GLY A 28 -6.79 1.27 -1.22
CA GLY A 28 -8.11 0.74 -1.55
C GLY A 28 -9.18 1.67 -0.95
N ARG A 29 -10.45 1.29 -1.04
CA ARG A 29 -11.57 2.15 -0.57
C ARG A 29 -12.03 1.85 0.86
N ASP A 30 -11.88 0.61 1.32
CA ASP A 30 -12.36 0.17 2.62
C ASP A 30 -11.23 0.27 3.66
N GLN A 31 -11.37 1.23 4.59
CA GLN A 31 -10.39 1.50 5.63
C GLN A 31 -10.17 0.29 6.55
N LYS A 32 -11.25 -0.33 7.04
CA LYS A 32 -11.17 -1.42 8.00
C LYS A 32 -10.48 -2.64 7.40
N ARG A 33 -10.84 -2.99 6.16
CA ARG A 33 -10.19 -4.08 5.42
C ARG A 33 -8.73 -3.75 5.13
N GLY A 34 -8.46 -2.50 4.73
CA GLY A 34 -7.13 -2.00 4.45
C GLY A 34 -6.18 -2.08 5.65
N ASP A 35 -6.64 -1.66 6.82
CA ASP A 35 -5.86 -1.68 8.07
C ASP A 35 -5.52 -3.11 8.49
N ALA A 36 -6.46 -4.05 8.35
CA ALA A 36 -6.20 -5.47 8.60
C ALA A 36 -5.10 -6.01 7.67
N VAL A 37 -5.16 -5.69 6.37
CA VAL A 37 -4.12 -6.07 5.41
C VAL A 37 -2.76 -5.45 5.78
N ALA A 38 -2.73 -4.18 6.16
CA ALA A 38 -1.48 -3.52 6.55
C ALA A 38 -0.85 -4.15 7.79
N ALA A 39 -1.67 -4.54 8.79
CA ALA A 39 -1.19 -5.24 9.97
C ALA A 39 -0.58 -6.61 9.62
N GLU A 40 -1.23 -7.39 8.76
CA GLU A 40 -0.75 -8.70 8.31
C GLU A 40 0.57 -8.59 7.53
N LEU A 41 0.69 -7.60 6.63
CA LEU A 41 1.92 -7.35 5.87
C LEU A 41 3.06 -6.85 6.76
N THR A 42 2.74 -6.04 7.76
CA THR A 42 3.70 -5.61 8.77
C THR A 42 4.25 -6.79 9.57
N ALA A 43 3.38 -7.72 9.98
CA ALA A 43 3.79 -8.96 10.64
C ALA A 43 4.62 -9.89 9.73
N THR A 44 4.47 -9.78 8.40
CA THR A 44 5.22 -10.57 7.42
C THR A 44 6.66 -10.09 7.22
N GLY A 45 6.95 -8.81 7.52
CA GLY A 45 8.33 -8.29 7.50
C GLY A 45 8.53 -6.93 6.84
N ALA A 46 7.47 -6.27 6.34
CA ALA A 46 7.58 -4.94 5.76
C ALA A 46 6.65 -3.96 6.47
N ALA A 47 7.20 -2.88 7.03
CA ALA A 47 6.41 -1.83 7.65
C ALA A 47 5.37 -1.30 6.65
N THR A 48 4.09 -1.55 6.90
CA THR A 48 3.04 -1.28 5.93
C THR A 48 2.04 -0.27 6.47
N VAL A 49 1.68 0.71 5.65
CA VAL A 49 0.61 1.67 5.93
C VAL A 49 -0.49 1.54 4.88
N PHE A 50 -1.74 1.66 5.32
CA PHE A 50 -2.88 1.76 4.43
C PHE A 50 -3.33 3.21 4.31
N ALA A 51 -3.61 3.63 3.07
CA ALA A 51 -4.22 4.91 2.77
C ALA A 51 -5.49 4.69 1.95
N ALA A 52 -6.65 5.00 2.53
CA ALA A 52 -7.91 4.96 1.81
C ALA A 52 -7.90 5.99 0.68
N ALA A 53 -8.20 5.56 -0.54
CA ALA A 53 -8.37 6.44 -1.68
C ALA A 53 -9.32 5.81 -2.72
N ASP A 54 -10.08 6.67 -3.40
CA ASP A 54 -10.74 6.33 -4.64
C ASP A 54 -9.85 6.78 -5.81
N LEU A 55 -9.39 5.85 -6.64
CA LEU A 55 -8.54 6.17 -7.79
C LEU A 55 -9.32 6.80 -8.96
N GLY A 56 -10.65 6.91 -8.85
CA GLY A 56 -11.44 7.78 -9.72
C GLY A 56 -11.30 9.28 -9.39
N ASP A 57 -10.78 9.62 -8.21
CA ASP A 57 -10.48 11.01 -7.82
C ASP A 57 -9.15 11.45 -8.44
N PRO A 58 -9.11 12.54 -9.24
CA PRO A 58 -7.88 13.06 -9.83
C PRO A 58 -6.82 13.47 -8.79
N GLU A 59 -7.21 13.77 -7.54
CA GLU A 59 -6.28 14.16 -6.47
C GLU A 59 -5.65 12.96 -5.73
N ALA A 60 -6.23 11.76 -5.86
CA ALA A 60 -5.75 10.58 -5.15
C ALA A 60 -4.26 10.25 -5.40
N PRO A 61 -3.72 10.30 -6.63
CA PRO A 61 -2.30 10.04 -6.86
C PRO A 61 -1.37 10.98 -6.08
N ALA A 62 -1.73 12.27 -5.99
CA ALA A 62 -0.92 13.26 -5.28
C ALA A 62 -0.97 13.03 -3.76
N GLN A 63 -2.14 12.71 -3.22
CA GLN A 63 -2.32 12.39 -1.81
C GLN A 63 -1.54 11.13 -1.40
N LEU A 64 -1.65 10.05 -2.18
CA LEU A 64 -0.96 8.78 -1.93
C LEU A 64 0.56 8.93 -2.03
N THR A 65 1.04 9.68 -3.03
CA THR A 65 2.46 9.97 -3.22
C THR A 65 3.01 10.74 -2.04
N ARG A 66 2.31 11.79 -1.60
CA ARG A 66 2.68 12.58 -0.42
C ARG A 66 2.75 11.73 0.83
N ALA A 67 1.71 10.94 1.11
CA ALA A 67 1.67 10.06 2.28
C ALA A 67 2.82 9.03 2.27
N CYS A 68 3.16 8.48 1.10
CA CYS A 68 4.28 7.54 0.97
C CYS A 68 5.63 8.23 1.27
N ILE A 69 5.85 9.42 0.70
CA ILE A 69 7.09 10.18 0.91
C ILE A 69 7.20 10.66 2.36
N GLU A 70 6.12 11.16 2.97
CA GLU A 70 6.13 11.56 4.38
C GLU A 70 6.46 10.38 5.31
N ARG A 71 5.98 9.17 4.97
CA ARG A 71 6.17 7.97 5.79
C ARG A 71 7.53 7.28 5.58
N PHE A 72 8.03 7.24 4.35
CA PHE A 72 9.18 6.41 3.97
C PHE A 72 10.32 7.20 3.30
N GLY A 73 10.14 8.50 3.05
CA GLY A 73 11.13 9.41 2.48
C GLY A 73 11.28 9.34 0.96
N ARG A 74 10.90 8.23 0.32
CA ARG A 74 10.99 8.02 -1.13
C ARG A 74 10.01 6.96 -1.63
N ILE A 75 9.89 6.85 -2.96
CA ILE A 75 9.15 5.78 -3.64
C ILE A 75 10.13 5.08 -4.60
N ASP A 76 10.37 3.79 -4.39
CA ASP A 76 11.25 2.98 -5.24
C ASP A 76 10.49 2.26 -6.37
N GLY A 77 9.18 2.10 -6.23
CA GLY A 77 8.36 1.42 -7.22
C GLY A 77 6.87 1.69 -7.05
N LEU A 78 6.14 1.55 -8.15
CA LEU A 78 4.69 1.67 -8.21
C LEU A 78 4.12 0.43 -8.89
N VAL A 79 3.02 -0.09 -8.34
CA VAL A 79 2.25 -1.19 -8.93
C VAL A 79 0.80 -0.74 -9.01
N ASN A 80 0.27 -0.72 -10.23
CA ASN A 80 -1.14 -0.48 -10.53
C ASN A 80 -1.83 -1.83 -10.74
N ALA A 81 -2.64 -2.23 -9.76
CA ALA A 81 -3.41 -3.47 -9.72
C ALA A 81 -4.82 -3.21 -9.15
#